data_AF-A0A5T0UN56-F1
#
_entry.id   AF-A0A5T0UN56-F1
#
_cell.length_a   1.000
_cell.length_b   1.000
_cell.length_c   1.000
_cell.angle_alpha   90.00
_cell.angle_beta   90.00
_cell.angle_gamma   90.00
#
_symmetry.space_group_name_H-M   'P 1'
#
loop_
_entity.id
_entity.type
_entity.pdbx_description
1 polymer ?
#
loop_
_entity_poly.entity_id
_entity_poly.type
_entity_poly.pdbx_seq_one_letter_code
_entity_poly.pdbx_strand_id
1 'polypeptide(L)'
;MSTKENIVATLEKFVTELKQTQPDTKFTEYIEETVTAFKNSSDEAFKTELHKFTNMAPVIKRSTPKLSEKANELFDKLQSLAQK
;
A
#
# COMPACT_ATOMS: atom_id res chain seq x y z
N MET A 1 13.80 3.88 12.16
CA MET A 1 13.06 3.96 10.88
C MET A 1 12.09 5.11 10.94
N SER A 2 12.05 5.93 9.89
CA SER A 2 11.03 6.96 9.72
C SER A 2 9.66 6.35 9.40
N THR A 3 8.57 7.12 9.57
CA THR A 3 7.22 6.72 9.17
C THR A 3 7.16 6.30 7.70
N LYS A 4 7.87 7.03 6.84
CA LYS A 4 7.99 6.72 5.40
C LYS A 4 8.66 5.38 5.14
N GLU A 5 9.80 5.10 5.76
CA GLU A 5 10.51 3.82 5.60
C GLU A 5 9.63 2.64 6.05
N ASN A 6 8.92 2.78 7.16
CA ASN A 6 8.02 1.75 7.67
C ASN A 6 6.84 1.48 6.71
N ILE A 7 6.28 2.54 6.13
CA ILE A 7 5.17 2.43 5.17
C ILE A 7 5.64 1.79 3.86
N VAL A 8 6.78 2.24 3.31
CA VAL A 8 7.37 1.65 2.09
C VAL A 8 7.66 0.17 2.29
N ALA A 9 8.34 -0.20 3.39
CA ALA A 9 8.66 -1.60 3.66
C ALA A 9 7.39 -2.47 3.87
N THR A 10 6.31 -1.90 4.39
CA THR A 10 5.04 -2.61 4.55
C THR A 10 4.32 -2.76 3.20
N LEU A 11 4.34 -1.74 2.34
CA LEU A 11 3.79 -1.81 0.98
C LEU A 11 4.53 -2.84 0.11
N GLU A 12 5.86 -2.92 0.19
CA GLU A 12 6.65 -3.93 -0.55
C GLU A 12 6.28 -5.36 -0.16
N LYS A 13 6.10 -5.61 1.14
CA LYS A 13 5.60 -6.90 1.64
C LYS A 13 4.19 -7.16 1.12
N PHE A 14 3.33 -6.14 1.14
CA PHE A 14 1.97 -6.27 0.63
C PHE A 14 1.96 -6.64 -0.85
N VAL A 15 2.70 -5.93 -1.72
CA VAL A 15 2.86 -6.28 -3.15
C VAL A 15 3.31 -7.72 -3.32
N THR A 16 4.28 -8.16 -2.52
CA THR A 16 4.80 -9.54 -2.61
C THR A 16 3.71 -10.56 -2.33
N GLU A 17 2.87 -10.34 -1.31
CA GLU A 17 1.72 -11.20 -1.01
C GLU A 17 0.64 -11.12 -2.11
N LEU A 18 0.40 -9.93 -2.66
CA LEU A 18 -0.54 -9.76 -3.76
C LEU A 18 -0.10 -10.53 -5.00
N LYS A 19 1.18 -10.49 -5.35
CA LYS A 19 1.72 -11.20 -6.52
C LYS A 19 1.60 -12.72 -6.45
N GLN A 20 1.51 -13.29 -5.25
CA GLN A 20 1.32 -14.73 -5.10
C GLN A 20 -0.09 -15.19 -5.47
N THR A 21 -1.08 -14.30 -5.33
CA THR A 21 -2.51 -14.67 -5.43
C THR A 21 -3.23 -13.94 -6.56
N GLN A 22 -2.75 -12.77 -6.94
CA GLN A 22 -3.37 -11.86 -7.91
C GLN A 22 -2.33 -10.97 -8.64
N PRO A 23 -1.30 -11.56 -9.29
CA PRO A 23 -0.19 -10.80 -9.90
C PRO A 23 -0.62 -9.82 -10.98
N ASP A 24 -1.59 -10.18 -11.82
CA ASP A 24 -1.96 -9.43 -13.02
C ASP A 24 -3.23 -8.58 -12.84
N THR A 25 -3.46 -8.08 -11.62
CA THR A 25 -4.61 -7.21 -11.34
C THR A 25 -4.21 -5.75 -11.35
N LYS A 26 -5.12 -4.88 -11.83
CA LYS A 26 -4.98 -3.42 -11.71
C LYS A 26 -4.74 -2.96 -10.27
N PHE A 27 -5.22 -3.74 -9.31
CA PHE A 27 -4.97 -3.48 -7.91
C PHE A 27 -3.51 -3.71 -7.54
N THR A 28 -2.93 -4.85 -7.90
CA THR A 28 -1.50 -5.12 -7.68
C THR A 28 -0.63 -4.07 -8.37
N GLU A 29 -0.91 -3.75 -9.63
CA GLU A 29 -0.21 -2.71 -10.40
C GLU A 29 -0.24 -1.34 -9.69
N TYR A 30 -1.42 -0.91 -9.23
CA TYR A 30 -1.57 0.33 -8.47
C TYR A 30 -0.71 0.37 -7.20
N ILE A 31 -0.61 -0.74 -6.47
CA ILE A 31 0.22 -0.80 -5.26
C ILE A 31 1.72 -0.73 -5.63
N GLU A 32 2.14 -1.35 -6.74
CA GLU A 32 3.52 -1.26 -7.23
C GLU A 32 3.92 0.16 -7.62
N GLU A 33 3.04 0.86 -8.33
CA GLU A 33 3.22 2.26 -8.67
C GLU A 33 3.32 3.12 -7.40
N THR A 34 2.47 2.85 -6.41
CA THR A 34 2.48 3.54 -5.11
C THR A 34 3.81 3.33 -4.37
N VAL A 35 4.34 2.10 -4.34
CA VAL A 35 5.66 1.80 -3.75
C VAL A 35 6.75 2.63 -4.43
N THR A 36 6.73 2.65 -5.76
CA THR A 36 7.73 3.36 -6.57
C THR A 36 7.66 4.87 -6.34
N ALA A 37 6.45 5.44 -6.33
CA ALA A 37 6.24 6.85 -6.02
C ALA A 37 6.74 7.21 -4.61
N PHE A 38 6.43 6.40 -3.60
CA PHE A 38 6.82 6.69 -2.23
C PHE A 38 8.35 6.64 -2.05
N LYS A 39 9.03 5.67 -2.67
CA LYS A 39 10.51 5.58 -2.63
C LYS A 39 11.19 6.82 -3.21
N ASN A 40 10.68 7.32 -4.33
CA ASN A 40 11.29 8.42 -5.07
C ASN A 40 10.82 9.82 -4.62
N SER A 41 9.80 9.88 -3.78
CA SER A 41 9.23 11.15 -3.29
C SER A 41 10.14 11.88 -2.29
N SER A 42 10.00 13.20 -2.18
CA SER A 42 10.42 13.96 -0.99
C SER A 42 9.46 13.71 0.18
N ASP A 43 9.75 14.19 1.39
CA ASP A 43 8.86 14.02 2.54
C ASP A 43 7.51 14.74 2.38
N GLU A 44 7.49 15.89 1.69
CA GLU A 44 6.27 16.64 1.40
C GLU A 44 5.40 15.93 0.35
N ALA A 45 6.04 15.45 -0.73
CA ALA A 45 5.37 14.65 -1.74
C ALA A 45 4.85 13.33 -1.16
N PHE A 46 5.62 12.69 -0.27
CA PHE A 46 5.21 11.48 0.44
C PHE A 46 3.90 11.68 1.22
N LYS A 47 3.76 12.78 1.98
CA LYS A 47 2.52 13.04 2.73
C LYS A 47 1.30 13.21 1.81
N THR A 48 1.49 13.87 0.68
CA THR A 48 0.44 14.07 -0.32
C THR A 48 0.00 12.73 -0.93
N GLU A 49 0.95 11.90 -1.32
CA GLU A 49 0.69 10.58 -1.90
C GLU A 49 0.12 9.60 -0.86
N LEU A 50 0.56 9.68 0.39
CA LEU A 50 -0.01 8.92 1.50
C LEU A 50 -1.49 9.25 1.72
N HIS A 51 -1.86 10.54 1.66
CA HIS A 51 -3.25 10.96 1.78
C HIS A 51 -4.12 10.49 0.61
N LYS A 52 -3.58 10.42 -0.61
CA LYS A 52 -4.29 9.84 -1.75
C LYS A 52 -4.51 8.33 -1.55
N PHE A 53 -3.47 7.61 -1.11
CA PHE A 53 -3.54 6.19 -0.85
C PHE A 53 -4.59 5.83 0.23
N THR A 54 -4.62 6.55 1.35
CA THR A 54 -5.61 6.30 2.41
C THR A 54 -7.04 6.59 1.96
N ASN A 55 -7.26 7.63 1.16
CA ASN A 55 -8.57 7.91 0.57
C ASN A 55 -9.04 6.80 -0.39
N MET A 56 -8.10 6.13 -1.05
CA MET A 56 -8.40 5.00 -1.95
C MET A 56 -8.60 3.68 -1.20
N ALA A 57 -8.18 3.57 0.06
CA ALA A 57 -8.25 2.33 0.84
C ALA A 57 -9.66 1.69 0.93
N PRO A 58 -10.76 2.45 1.11
CA PRO A 58 -12.11 1.88 1.11
C PRO A 58 -12.54 1.40 -0.28
N VAL A 59 -12.04 2.03 -1.35
CA VAL A 59 -12.31 1.62 -2.73
C VAL A 59 -11.60 0.30 -2.98
N ILE A 60 -10.29 0.27 -2.71
CA ILE A 60 -9.43 -0.91 -2.73
C ILE A 60 -10.12 -2.09 -2.05
N LYS A 61 -10.48 -1.97 -0.77
CA LYS A 61 -11.09 -3.06 0.00
C LYS A 61 -12.38 -3.63 -0.62
N ARG A 62 -13.10 -2.83 -1.40
CA ARG A 62 -14.34 -3.24 -2.10
C ARG A 62 -14.08 -3.80 -3.49
N SER A 63 -13.06 -3.30 -4.19
CA SER A 63 -12.75 -3.68 -5.58
C SER A 63 -11.73 -4.81 -5.69
N THR A 64 -10.99 -5.13 -4.63
CA THR A 64 -9.99 -6.19 -4.66
C THR A 64 -10.65 -7.56 -4.53
N PRO A 65 -10.19 -8.57 -5.29
CA PRO A 65 -10.44 -9.98 -4.97
C PRO A 65 -10.12 -10.29 -3.51
N LYS A 66 -10.67 -11.39 -2.99
CA LYS A 66 -10.52 -11.78 -1.59
C LYS A 66 -9.04 -11.86 -1.21
N LEU A 67 -8.56 -10.89 -0.41
CA LEU A 67 -7.18 -10.86 0.09
C LEU A 67 -6.91 -12.08 0.99
N SER A 68 -5.68 -12.59 0.96
CA SER A 68 -5.21 -13.54 1.96
C SER A 68 -5.23 -12.91 3.35
N GLU A 69 -5.21 -13.73 4.40
CA GLU A 69 -5.16 -13.24 5.80
C GLU A 69 -3.96 -12.31 6.02
N LYS A 70 -2.76 -12.75 5.58
CA LYS A 70 -1.54 -11.96 5.66
C LYS A 70 -1.61 -10.65 4.85
N ALA A 71 -2.23 -10.67 3.68
CA ALA A 71 -2.43 -9.46 2.89
C ALA A 71 -3.39 -8.47 3.59
N ASN A 72 -4.45 -8.97 4.25
CA ASN A 72 -5.33 -8.14 5.07
C ASN A 72 -4.58 -7.52 6.27
N GLU A 73 -3.79 -8.30 7.00
CA GLU A 73 -2.99 -7.78 8.13
C GLU A 73 -2.04 -6.66 7.69
N LEU A 74 -1.36 -6.84 6.55
CA LEU A 74 -0.49 -5.82 5.98
C LEU A 74 -1.27 -4.57 5.58
N PHE A 75 -2.45 -4.73 4.99
CA PHE A 75 -3.31 -3.62 4.61
C PHE A 75 -3.82 -2.83 5.82
N ASP A 76 -4.27 -3.50 6.88
CA ASP A 76 -4.73 -2.85 8.11
C ASP A 76 -3.56 -2.16 8.84
N LYS A 77 -2.36 -2.75 8.81
CA LYS A 77 -1.13 -2.11 9.30
C LYS A 77 -0.81 -0.84 8.53
N LEU A 78 -0.97 -0.83 7.20
CA LEU A 78 -0.77 0.38 6.38
C LEU A 78 -1.72 1.51 6.78
N GLN A 79 -3.00 1.21 7.01
CA GLN A 79 -3.97 2.20 7.49
C GLN A 79 -3.56 2.78 8.84
N SER A 80 -3.15 1.91 9.77
CA SER A 80 -2.71 2.33 11.11
C SER A 80 -1.44 3.18 11.09
N LEU A 81 -0.51 2.90 10.18
CA LEU A 81 0.70 3.70 10.00
C LEU A 81 0.41 5.05 9.34
N ALA A 82 -0.58 5.11 8.45
CA ALA A 82 -0.92 6.33 7.73
C ALA A 82 -1.70 7.35 8.56
N GLN A 83 -2.23 6.96 9.71
CA GLN A 83 -2.95 7.82 10.65
C GLN A 83 -2.05 8.46 11.73
N LYS A 84 -0.76 8.12 11.76
CA LYS A 84 0.22 8.64 12.72
C LYS A 84 1.02 9.81 12.14
#